data_AF-A0A969F263-F1
#
_entry.id   AF-A0A969F263-F1
#
_cell.length_a   1.000
_cell.length_b   1.000
_cell.length_c   1.000
_cell.angle_alpha   90.00
_cell.angle_beta   90.00
_cell.angle_gamma   90.00
#
_symmetry.space_group_name_H-M   'P 1'
#
loop_
_entity.id
_entity.type
_entity.pdbx_description
1 polymer ?
#
loop_
_entity_poly.entity_id
_entity_poly.type
_entity_poly.pdbx_seq_one_letter_code
_entity_poly.pdbx_strand_id
1 'polypeptide(L)'
;MKADLETVGLENFPAAGVAQRRIISDRGAQLVVFPTLVDRGDRVDLVMAKTRAEQQALAPRGYTRLVLIADRQATRYMRRQVKEQRTLGLHFAALGTAEVLCEEVLHAATWHCFFADVDLPGDAVSFRARLTERHGQWMPVFQQVVDAAARALAMRFDVVKRLDAQTSVSYAGAVSDIRVQLANLMPPDFLSRTPLPRLADLPRYLEAMIVRLDGLQGKVARDAESTAVVQGFVTRLERLMSTAIDGSAGTEVRFLIEELRIAVFAQRMGTRLKISPKRLDEHLSRLEVDAGLR
;
A
#
# COMPACT_ATOMS: atom_id res chain seq x y z
N MET A 1 -2.34 1.00 -35.20
CA MET A 1 -3.59 0.48 -34.59
C MET A 1 -3.64 0.55 -33.06
N LYS A 2 -2.74 -0.11 -32.30
CA LYS A 2 -2.65 0.15 -30.83
C LYS A 2 -2.18 1.58 -30.53
N ALA A 3 -1.19 2.05 -31.28
CA ALA A 3 -0.66 3.41 -31.19
C ALA A 3 -1.68 4.52 -31.50
N ASP A 4 -2.72 4.24 -32.31
CA ASP A 4 -3.75 5.23 -32.67
C ASP A 4 -4.79 5.43 -31.55
N LEU A 5 -4.78 4.55 -30.54
CA LEU A 5 -5.66 4.59 -29.38
C LEU A 5 -4.92 5.02 -28.10
N GLU A 6 -3.59 5.03 -28.15
CA GLU A 6 -2.75 5.55 -27.09
C GLU A 6 -2.51 7.04 -27.32
N THR A 7 -2.29 7.79 -26.26
CA THR A 7 -2.03 9.22 -26.36
C THR A 7 -1.02 9.60 -25.31
N VAL A 8 0.07 10.22 -25.74
CA VAL A 8 1.20 10.52 -24.86
C VAL A 8 1.23 11.98 -24.45
N GLY A 9 1.81 12.25 -23.29
CA GLY A 9 2.10 13.61 -22.84
C GLY A 9 0.87 14.46 -22.53
N LEU A 10 -0.18 13.85 -22.01
CA LEU A 10 -1.39 14.54 -21.61
C LEU A 10 -1.19 15.29 -20.28
N GLU A 11 -1.61 16.55 -20.26
CA GLU A 11 -1.74 17.35 -19.03
C GLU A 11 -3.19 17.41 -18.52
N ASN A 12 -4.15 16.97 -19.34
CA ASN A 12 -5.58 16.97 -19.04
C ASN A 12 -6.13 15.55 -19.20
N PHE A 13 -7.32 15.31 -18.62
CA PHE A 13 -8.01 14.05 -18.82
C PHE A 13 -8.21 13.76 -20.31
N PRO A 14 -7.92 12.53 -20.82
CA PRO A 14 -7.99 12.25 -22.24
C PRO A 14 -9.38 12.52 -22.82
N ALA A 15 -9.45 13.27 -23.93
CA ALA A 15 -10.72 13.57 -24.59
C ALA A 15 -11.46 12.30 -25.06
N ALA A 16 -10.71 11.25 -25.39
CA ALA A 16 -11.24 9.94 -25.77
C ALA A 16 -11.83 9.13 -24.59
N GLY A 17 -11.69 9.61 -23.35
CA GLY A 17 -12.08 8.90 -22.14
C GLY A 17 -11.20 7.69 -21.81
N VAL A 18 -11.39 7.15 -20.61
CA VAL A 18 -10.75 5.94 -20.09
C VAL A 18 -11.85 4.90 -19.84
N ALA A 19 -12.22 4.16 -20.89
CA ALA A 19 -13.24 3.13 -20.78
C ALA A 19 -12.75 1.94 -19.93
N GLN A 20 -13.68 1.22 -19.28
CA GLN A 20 -13.34 0.03 -18.48
C GLN A 20 -12.66 -1.06 -19.32
N ARG A 21 -13.12 -1.28 -20.55
CA ARG A 21 -12.51 -2.16 -21.55
C ARG A 21 -12.79 -1.67 -22.96
N ARG A 22 -11.94 -2.05 -23.91
CA ARG A 22 -12.15 -1.87 -25.35
C ARG A 22 -11.85 -3.17 -26.08
N ILE A 23 -12.52 -3.39 -27.21
CA ILE A 23 -12.21 -4.47 -28.14
C ILE A 23 -11.51 -3.84 -29.34
N ILE A 24 -10.32 -4.33 -29.67
CA ILE A 24 -9.52 -3.87 -30.81
C ILE A 24 -9.27 -5.04 -31.77
N SER A 25 -9.14 -4.77 -33.07
CA SER A 25 -8.81 -5.80 -34.06
C SER A 25 -7.30 -5.82 -34.35
N ASP A 26 -6.56 -6.78 -33.84
CA ASP A 26 -5.12 -6.91 -34.13
C ASP A 26 -4.88 -8.08 -35.09
N ARG A 27 -4.33 -7.81 -36.28
CA ARG A 27 -4.05 -8.81 -37.32
C ARG A 27 -5.24 -9.75 -37.63
N GLY A 28 -6.46 -9.20 -37.62
CA GLY A 28 -7.69 -9.94 -37.88
C GLY A 28 -8.30 -10.65 -36.66
N ALA A 29 -7.61 -10.69 -35.52
CA ALA A 29 -8.15 -11.21 -34.25
C ALA A 29 -8.76 -10.08 -33.40
N GLN A 30 -9.85 -10.37 -32.68
CA GLN A 30 -10.39 -9.44 -31.69
C GLN A 30 -9.69 -9.62 -30.34
N LEU A 31 -9.09 -8.55 -29.81
CA LEU A 31 -8.43 -8.52 -28.52
C LEU A 31 -9.15 -7.56 -27.57
N VAL A 32 -9.34 -8.00 -26.33
CA VAL A 32 -9.82 -7.13 -25.25
C VAL A 32 -8.62 -6.43 -24.61
N VAL A 33 -8.70 -5.11 -24.50
CA VAL A 33 -7.69 -4.26 -23.84
C VAL A 33 -8.34 -3.36 -22.80
N PHE A 34 -7.54 -2.90 -21.85
CA PHE A 34 -7.99 -2.14 -20.69
C PHE A 34 -7.29 -0.77 -20.68
N PRO A 35 -7.93 0.30 -21.19
CA PRO A 35 -7.39 1.65 -21.15
C PRO A 35 -6.99 2.07 -19.73
N THR A 36 -5.82 2.68 -19.55
CA THR A 36 -5.37 3.20 -18.26
C THR A 36 -4.43 4.37 -18.43
N LEU A 37 -4.26 5.15 -17.36
CA LEU A 37 -3.34 6.27 -17.31
C LEU A 37 -2.02 5.83 -16.68
N VAL A 38 -0.91 6.22 -17.29
CA VAL A 38 0.44 5.97 -16.78
C VAL A 38 1.12 7.29 -16.44
N ASP A 39 1.64 7.37 -15.22
CA ASP A 39 2.42 8.52 -14.75
C ASP A 39 3.75 8.65 -15.50
N ARG A 40 4.04 9.85 -16.01
CA ARG A 40 5.31 10.23 -16.65
C ARG A 40 6.02 11.40 -15.94
N GLY A 41 5.60 11.73 -14.72
CA GLY A 41 6.21 12.74 -13.85
C GLY A 41 5.54 14.11 -13.93
N ASP A 42 5.51 14.71 -15.11
CA ASP A 42 4.88 16.02 -15.37
C ASP A 42 3.65 15.93 -16.28
N ARG A 43 3.37 14.73 -16.78
CA ARG A 43 2.30 14.39 -17.72
C ARG A 43 1.85 12.95 -17.49
N VAL A 44 0.79 12.55 -18.18
CA VAL A 44 0.34 11.16 -18.22
C VAL A 44 0.22 10.66 -19.65
N ASP A 45 0.37 9.35 -19.83
CA ASP A 45 0.04 8.70 -21.09
C ASP A 45 -1.24 7.87 -20.92
N LEU A 46 -2.13 7.90 -21.91
CA LEU A 46 -3.19 6.93 -22.07
C LEU A 46 -2.61 5.70 -22.79
N VAL A 47 -2.59 4.55 -22.10
CA VAL A 47 -2.07 3.28 -22.63
C VAL A 47 -3.15 2.20 -22.63
N MET A 48 -2.98 1.19 -23.48
CA MET A 48 -3.90 0.04 -23.52
C MET A 48 -3.26 -1.17 -22.82
N ALA A 49 -3.60 -1.38 -21.55
CA ALA A 49 -3.14 -2.54 -20.78
C ALA A 49 -3.75 -3.84 -21.35
N LYS A 50 -3.00 -4.94 -21.26
CA LYS A 50 -3.40 -6.25 -21.79
C LYS A 50 -4.31 -7.01 -20.83
N THR A 51 -4.21 -6.73 -19.54
CA THR A 51 -5.00 -7.40 -18.51
C THR A 51 -5.62 -6.38 -17.55
N ARG A 52 -6.70 -6.77 -16.88
CA ARG A 52 -7.33 -5.96 -15.83
C ARG A 52 -6.39 -5.74 -14.64
N ALA A 53 -5.57 -6.75 -14.29
CA ALA A 53 -4.59 -6.63 -13.21
C ALA A 53 -3.52 -5.59 -13.53
N GLU A 54 -3.03 -5.55 -14.77
CA GLU A 54 -2.09 -4.51 -15.24
C GLU A 54 -2.73 -3.11 -15.20
N GLN A 55 -3.98 -2.96 -15.67
CA GLN A 55 -4.72 -1.69 -15.56
C GLN A 55 -4.83 -1.23 -14.10
N GLN A 56 -5.23 -2.11 -13.19
CA GLN A 56 -5.38 -1.81 -11.76
C GLN A 56 -4.06 -1.45 -11.09
N ALA A 57 -2.94 -2.03 -11.52
CA ALA A 57 -1.62 -1.68 -11.01
C ALA A 57 -1.13 -0.30 -11.49
N LEU A 58 -1.46 0.08 -12.73
CA LEU A 58 -1.00 1.33 -13.34
C LEU A 58 -1.89 2.54 -13.01
N ALA A 59 -3.21 2.33 -12.95
CA ALA A 59 -4.19 3.41 -12.82
C ALA A 59 -3.95 4.37 -11.64
N PRO A 60 -3.59 3.91 -10.42
CA PRO A 60 -3.46 4.80 -9.28
C PRO A 60 -2.49 5.96 -9.51
N ARG A 61 -1.30 5.67 -10.06
CA ARG A 61 -0.29 6.71 -10.33
C ARG A 61 -0.71 7.64 -11.46
N GLY A 62 -1.34 7.13 -12.50
CA GLY A 62 -1.82 7.97 -13.60
C GLY A 62 -2.92 8.94 -13.19
N TYR A 63 -3.94 8.47 -12.47
CA TYR A 63 -5.05 9.32 -12.03
C TYR A 63 -4.61 10.38 -11.03
N THR A 64 -3.79 10.00 -10.04
CA THR A 64 -3.23 10.96 -9.08
C THR A 64 -2.36 12.01 -9.75
N ARG A 65 -1.52 11.62 -10.73
CA ARG A 65 -0.71 12.57 -11.50
C ARG A 65 -1.56 13.63 -12.19
N LEU A 66 -2.69 13.26 -12.80
CA LEU A 66 -3.60 14.24 -13.40
C LEU A 66 -4.15 15.25 -12.38
N VAL A 67 -4.47 14.82 -11.16
CA VAL A 67 -4.89 15.76 -10.10
C VAL A 67 -3.76 16.72 -9.73
N LEU A 68 -2.55 16.19 -9.56
CA LEU A 68 -1.37 16.99 -9.22
C LEU A 68 -1.03 18.03 -10.31
N ILE A 69 -1.27 17.68 -11.58
CA ILE A 69 -1.13 18.61 -12.72
C ILE A 69 -2.27 19.63 -12.74
N ALA A 70 -3.51 19.21 -12.48
CA ALA A 70 -4.68 20.09 -12.53
C ALA A 70 -4.62 21.21 -11.47
N ASP A 71 -4.02 20.94 -10.30
CA ASP A 71 -3.80 21.94 -9.25
C ASP A 71 -2.31 22.03 -8.86
N ARG A 72 -1.52 22.66 -9.75
CA ARG A 72 -0.08 22.88 -9.52
C ARG A 72 0.18 23.76 -8.30
N GLN A 73 -0.74 24.65 -7.93
CA GLN A 73 -0.54 25.56 -6.81
C GLN A 73 -0.61 24.79 -5.48
N ALA A 74 -1.68 24.02 -5.25
CA ALA A 74 -1.82 23.18 -4.06
C ALA A 74 -0.69 22.14 -4.00
N THR A 75 -0.37 21.52 -5.14
CA THR A 75 0.74 20.55 -5.24
C THR A 75 2.08 21.15 -4.82
N ARG A 76 2.43 22.35 -5.31
CA ARG A 76 3.68 23.03 -4.90
C ARG A 76 3.69 23.36 -3.41
N TYR A 77 2.55 23.77 -2.86
CA TYR A 77 2.43 24.05 -1.43
C TYR A 77 2.64 22.79 -0.58
N MET A 78 1.94 21.70 -0.90
CA MET A 78 2.09 20.41 -0.20
C MET A 78 3.52 19.87 -0.29
N ARG A 79 4.16 19.97 -1.48
CA ARG A 79 5.58 19.63 -1.66
C ARG A 79 6.48 20.37 -0.69
N ARG A 80 6.26 21.68 -0.53
CA ARG A 80 7.04 22.50 0.40
C ARG A 80 6.84 22.04 1.85
N GLN A 81 5.60 21.75 2.25
CA GLN A 81 5.29 21.26 3.60
C GLN A 81 6.01 19.94 3.92
N VAL A 82 6.05 18.98 2.99
CA VAL A 82 6.81 17.73 3.22
C VAL A 82 8.30 18.01 3.36
N LYS A 83 8.87 18.87 2.50
CA LYS A 83 10.31 19.22 2.53
C LYS A 83 10.72 19.96 3.82
N GLU A 84 9.81 20.72 4.42
CA GLU A 84 10.04 21.40 5.69
C GLU A 84 10.16 20.40 6.87
N GLN A 85 9.63 19.17 6.73
CA GLN A 85 9.74 18.11 7.74
C GLN A 85 11.04 17.31 7.63
N ARG A 86 12.16 17.93 8.00
CA ARG A 86 13.50 17.32 7.91
C ARG A 86 13.62 15.97 8.63
N THR A 87 13.03 15.84 9.82
CA THR A 87 13.04 14.59 10.61
C THR A 87 12.35 13.45 9.87
N LEU A 88 11.27 13.74 9.14
CA LEU A 88 10.55 12.75 8.35
C LEU A 88 11.46 12.17 7.25
N GLY A 89 12.18 13.03 6.53
CA GLY A 89 13.16 12.63 5.52
C GLY A 89 14.32 11.81 6.13
N LEU A 90 14.80 12.19 7.31
CA LEU A 90 15.85 11.46 8.02
C LEU A 90 15.43 10.02 8.35
N HIS A 91 14.23 9.84 8.91
CA HIS A 91 13.71 8.50 9.22
C HIS A 91 13.44 7.65 7.96
N PHE A 92 13.18 8.29 6.82
CA PHE A 92 12.97 7.60 5.53
C PHE A 92 14.27 7.25 4.79
N ALA A 93 15.43 7.79 5.18
CA ALA A 93 16.68 7.68 4.40
C ALA A 93 17.12 6.25 4.09
N ALA A 94 16.75 5.27 4.92
CA ALA A 94 17.04 3.84 4.68
C ALA A 94 16.07 3.16 3.68
N LEU A 95 14.96 3.82 3.31
CA LEU A 95 13.96 3.36 2.35
C LEU A 95 14.08 4.07 1.00
N GLY A 96 14.57 5.30 0.98
CA GLY A 96 14.74 6.07 -0.25
C GLY A 96 15.11 7.53 0.01
N THR A 97 14.97 8.36 -1.02
CA THR A 97 15.30 9.80 -0.94
C THR A 97 14.12 10.63 -0.43
N ALA A 98 14.40 11.88 -0.03
CA ALA A 98 13.37 12.83 0.37
C ALA A 98 12.39 13.12 -0.79
N GLU A 99 12.88 13.12 -2.04
CA GLU A 99 12.05 13.26 -3.24
C GLU A 99 11.09 12.08 -3.41
N VAL A 100 11.56 10.84 -3.22
CA VAL A 100 10.71 9.64 -3.28
C VAL A 100 9.63 9.70 -2.21
N LEU A 101 9.99 10.05 -0.97
CA LEU A 101 9.02 10.23 0.12
C LEU A 101 7.97 11.30 -0.24
N CYS A 102 8.40 12.43 -0.81
CA CYS A 102 7.50 13.52 -1.19
C CYS A 102 6.50 13.07 -2.26
N GLU A 103 6.95 12.37 -3.31
CA GLU A 103 6.04 11.78 -4.29
C GLU A 103 5.09 10.76 -3.67
N GLU A 104 5.57 9.88 -2.78
CA GLU A 104 4.72 8.87 -2.14
C GLU A 104 3.63 9.49 -1.26
N VAL A 105 3.96 10.53 -0.48
CA VAL A 105 2.98 11.26 0.34
C VAL A 105 1.91 11.91 -0.55
N LEU A 106 2.32 12.59 -1.62
CA LEU A 106 1.39 13.25 -2.54
C LEU A 106 0.51 12.23 -3.25
N HIS A 107 1.11 11.14 -3.73
CA HIS A 107 0.40 10.06 -4.39
C HIS A 107 -0.65 9.45 -3.46
N ALA A 108 -0.24 9.02 -2.26
CA ALA A 108 -1.14 8.38 -1.30
C ALA A 108 -2.26 9.33 -0.86
N ALA A 109 -1.95 10.58 -0.50
CA ALA A 109 -2.95 11.57 -0.09
C ALA A 109 -3.97 11.85 -1.20
N THR A 110 -3.49 11.98 -2.44
CA THR A 110 -4.35 12.21 -3.60
C THR A 110 -5.22 11.00 -3.90
N TRP A 111 -4.64 9.79 -3.89
CA TRP A 111 -5.39 8.55 -4.11
C TRP A 111 -6.49 8.38 -3.06
N HIS A 112 -6.16 8.52 -1.78
CA HIS A 112 -7.13 8.37 -0.69
C HIS A 112 -8.22 9.44 -0.70
N CYS A 113 -7.92 10.67 -1.14
CA CYS A 113 -8.91 11.73 -1.17
C CYS A 113 -9.94 11.54 -2.30
N PHE A 114 -9.47 11.19 -3.51
CA PHE A 114 -10.27 11.27 -4.73
C PHE A 114 -10.73 9.92 -5.28
N PHE A 115 -10.00 8.82 -5.04
CA PHE A 115 -10.16 7.58 -5.81
C PHE A 115 -10.19 6.28 -4.99
N ALA A 116 -9.80 6.29 -3.72
CA ALA A 116 -9.89 5.10 -2.88
C ALA A 116 -11.35 4.66 -2.69
N ASP A 117 -11.58 3.35 -2.82
CA ASP A 117 -12.85 2.67 -2.54
C ASP A 117 -14.05 3.15 -3.39
N VAL A 118 -13.78 3.75 -4.56
CA VAL A 118 -14.78 4.27 -5.49
C VAL A 118 -14.38 4.00 -6.93
N ASP A 119 -15.36 3.93 -7.83
CA ASP A 119 -15.08 3.76 -9.26
C ASP A 119 -14.32 4.95 -9.84
N LEU A 120 -13.33 4.63 -10.67
CA LEU A 120 -12.51 5.62 -11.36
C LEU A 120 -13.33 6.36 -12.43
N PRO A 121 -13.18 7.69 -12.55
CA PRO A 121 -13.81 8.45 -13.63
C PRO A 121 -13.42 7.92 -15.02
N GLY A 122 -14.43 7.70 -15.87
CA GLY A 122 -14.23 7.23 -17.24
C GLY A 122 -14.11 8.35 -18.28
N ASP A 123 -14.41 9.59 -17.90
CA ASP A 123 -14.47 10.74 -18.80
C ASP A 123 -14.07 12.05 -18.09
N ALA A 124 -13.85 13.11 -18.86
CA ALA A 124 -13.38 14.39 -18.35
C ALA A 124 -14.43 15.15 -17.52
N VAL A 125 -15.73 14.87 -17.70
CA VAL A 125 -16.81 15.49 -16.92
C VAL A 125 -16.86 14.85 -15.54
N SER A 126 -16.91 13.52 -15.46
CA SER A 126 -16.89 12.78 -14.20
C SER A 126 -15.60 13.01 -13.41
N PHE A 127 -14.45 13.15 -14.09
CA PHE A 127 -13.19 13.51 -13.44
C PHE A 127 -13.25 14.91 -12.80
N ARG A 128 -13.67 15.94 -13.56
CA ARG A 128 -13.79 17.31 -13.02
C ARG A 128 -14.79 17.41 -11.89
N ALA A 129 -15.94 16.73 -11.99
CA ALA A 129 -16.93 16.66 -10.93
C ALA A 129 -16.32 16.12 -9.63
N ARG A 130 -15.54 15.02 -9.73
CA ARG A 130 -14.82 14.44 -8.58
C ARG A 130 -13.86 15.43 -7.94
N LEU A 131 -13.08 16.14 -8.76
CA LEU A 131 -12.12 17.13 -8.27
C LEU A 131 -12.86 18.23 -7.49
N THR A 132 -13.91 18.80 -8.06
CA THR A 132 -14.70 19.86 -7.41
C THR A 132 -15.33 19.39 -6.09
N GLU A 133 -15.92 18.19 -6.07
CA GLU A 133 -16.58 17.65 -4.88
C GLU A 133 -15.61 17.42 -3.72
N ARG A 134 -14.39 16.92 -4.02
CA ARG A 134 -13.45 16.43 -3.02
C ARG A 134 -12.33 17.41 -2.70
N HIS A 135 -12.15 18.48 -3.48
CA HIS A 135 -11.04 19.43 -3.35
C HIS A 135 -10.84 19.93 -1.90
N GLY A 136 -11.93 20.31 -1.23
CA GLY A 136 -11.89 20.80 0.15
C GLY A 136 -11.39 19.77 1.18
N GLN A 137 -11.44 18.47 0.87
CA GLN A 137 -10.95 17.38 1.73
C GLN A 137 -9.48 17.03 1.45
N TRP A 138 -8.89 17.55 0.38
CA TRP A 138 -7.55 17.12 -0.04
C TRP A 138 -6.47 17.52 0.97
N MET A 139 -6.50 18.76 1.47
CA MET A 139 -5.55 19.22 2.49
C MET A 139 -5.69 18.47 3.83
N PRO A 140 -6.90 18.26 4.40
CA PRO A 140 -7.08 17.39 5.56
C PRO A 140 -6.53 15.97 5.38
N VAL A 141 -6.80 15.32 4.24
CA VAL A 141 -6.29 13.97 3.96
C VAL A 141 -4.78 13.96 3.81
N PHE A 142 -4.20 14.97 3.15
CA PHE A 142 -2.75 15.15 3.06
C PHE A 142 -2.11 15.23 4.44
N GLN A 143 -2.66 16.04 5.35
CA GLN A 143 -2.13 16.15 6.71
C GLN A 143 -2.23 14.82 7.48
N GLN A 144 -3.36 14.10 7.34
CA GLN A 144 -3.50 12.77 7.95
C GLN A 144 -2.43 11.78 7.47
N VAL A 145 -2.13 11.76 6.16
CA VAL A 145 -1.09 10.90 5.58
C VAL A 145 0.28 11.29 6.09
N VAL A 146 0.60 12.58 6.12
CA VAL A 146 1.87 13.11 6.65
C VAL A 146 2.06 12.73 8.12
N ASP A 147 1.05 12.94 8.95
CA ASP A 147 1.11 12.62 10.39
C ASP A 147 1.28 11.12 10.62
N ALA A 148 0.58 10.29 9.83
CA ALA A 148 0.72 8.84 9.91
C ALA A 148 2.11 8.38 9.46
N ALA A 149 2.65 8.96 8.38
CA ALA A 149 4.01 8.70 7.90
C ALA A 149 5.05 9.05 8.98
N ALA A 150 4.91 10.21 9.63
CA ALA A 150 5.81 10.65 10.69
C ALA A 150 5.85 9.68 11.87
N ARG A 151 4.68 9.27 12.37
CA ARG A 151 4.59 8.30 13.46
C ARG A 151 5.15 6.93 13.08
N ALA A 152 4.80 6.43 11.89
CA ALA A 152 5.25 5.11 11.43
C ALA A 152 6.76 5.06 11.18
N LEU A 153 7.32 6.10 10.55
CA LEU A 153 8.76 6.15 10.27
C LEU A 153 9.61 6.36 11.52
N ALA A 154 9.13 7.15 12.49
CA ALA A 154 9.78 7.25 13.80
C ALA A 154 9.81 5.89 14.52
N MET A 155 8.67 5.19 14.60
CA MET A 155 8.64 3.86 15.23
C MET A 155 9.49 2.84 14.46
N ARG A 156 9.51 2.89 13.12
CA ARG A 156 10.42 2.06 12.30
C ARG A 156 11.88 2.32 12.66
N PHE A 157 12.27 3.58 12.83
CA PHE A 157 13.64 3.94 13.24
C PHE A 157 14.02 3.30 14.58
N ASP A 158 13.11 3.33 15.56
CA ASP A 158 13.30 2.69 16.86
C ASP A 158 13.41 1.16 16.75
N VAL A 159 12.57 0.52 15.93
CA VAL A 159 12.64 -0.92 15.65
C VAL A 159 14.00 -1.30 15.05
N VAL A 160 14.47 -0.56 14.03
CA VAL A 160 15.77 -0.82 13.40
C VAL A 160 16.89 -0.68 14.42
N LYS A 161 16.90 0.40 15.20
CA LYS A 161 17.88 0.59 16.28
C LYS A 161 17.89 -0.56 17.28
N ARG A 162 16.71 -1.07 17.67
CA ARG A 162 16.58 -2.21 18.60
C ARG A 162 17.10 -3.51 17.99
N LEU A 163 16.82 -3.75 16.71
CA LEU A 163 17.29 -4.91 15.97
C LEU A 163 18.81 -4.90 15.78
N ASP A 164 19.40 -3.74 15.48
CA ASP A 164 20.84 -3.61 15.26
C ASP A 164 21.64 -3.71 16.58
N ALA A 165 21.04 -3.30 17.70
CA ALA A 165 21.61 -3.48 19.04
C ALA A 165 21.52 -4.92 19.55
N GLN A 166 20.78 -5.82 18.89
CA GLN A 166 20.59 -7.20 19.33
C GLN A 166 21.71 -8.11 18.80
N THR A 167 22.57 -8.59 19.70
CA THR A 167 23.75 -9.40 19.35
C THR A 167 23.64 -10.87 19.77
N SER A 168 22.59 -11.27 20.48
CA SER A 168 22.42 -12.64 20.95
C SER A 168 22.15 -13.60 19.80
N VAL A 169 23.03 -14.58 19.63
CA VAL A 169 22.88 -15.66 18.62
C VAL A 169 21.61 -16.47 18.86
N SER A 170 21.19 -16.64 20.12
CA SER A 170 19.97 -17.38 20.44
C SER A 170 18.70 -16.67 19.95
N TYR A 171 18.76 -15.37 19.65
CA TYR A 171 17.63 -14.58 19.16
C TYR A 171 17.64 -14.40 17.64
N ALA A 172 18.61 -14.99 16.93
CA ALA A 172 18.78 -14.81 15.48
C ALA A 172 17.52 -15.14 14.67
N GLY A 173 16.79 -16.20 15.03
CA GLY A 173 15.54 -16.58 14.36
C GLY A 173 14.45 -15.50 14.47
N ALA A 174 14.23 -14.98 15.68
CA ALA A 174 13.25 -13.91 15.92
C ALA A 174 13.66 -12.60 15.24
N VAL A 175 14.95 -12.23 15.32
CA VAL A 175 15.49 -11.04 14.62
C VAL A 175 15.30 -11.15 13.11
N SER A 176 15.56 -12.32 12.53
CA SER A 176 15.36 -12.56 11.09
C SER A 176 13.89 -12.39 10.68
N ASP A 177 12.96 -13.04 11.40
CA ASP A 177 11.53 -12.91 11.09
C ASP A 177 11.02 -11.47 11.26
N ILE A 178 11.46 -10.75 12.30
CA ILE A 178 11.07 -9.35 12.49
C ILE A 178 11.61 -8.46 11.36
N ARG A 179 12.83 -8.70 10.86
CA ARG A 179 13.37 -7.94 9.71
C ARG A 179 12.54 -8.18 8.45
N VAL A 180 12.10 -9.42 8.20
CA VAL A 180 11.20 -9.74 7.08
C VAL A 180 9.84 -9.07 7.26
N GLN A 181 9.24 -9.16 8.46
CA GLN A 181 7.98 -8.49 8.78
C GLN A 181 8.09 -6.97 8.57
N LEU A 182 9.18 -6.35 9.04
CA LEU A 182 9.42 -4.91 8.91
C LEU A 182 9.52 -4.48 7.44
N ALA A 183 10.25 -5.26 6.61
CA ALA A 183 10.40 -4.97 5.18
C ALA A 183 9.06 -5.09 4.43
N ASN A 184 8.23 -6.06 4.80
CA ASN A 184 6.90 -6.26 4.21
C ASN A 184 5.88 -5.21 4.65
N LEU A 185 5.96 -4.75 5.90
CA LEU A 185 5.04 -3.76 6.47
C LEU A 185 5.40 -2.32 6.06
N MET A 186 6.71 -2.03 5.95
CA MET A 186 7.25 -0.71 5.63
C MET A 186 8.18 -0.72 4.41
N PRO A 187 7.72 -1.15 3.21
CA PRO A 187 8.48 -0.98 1.98
C PRO A 187 8.58 0.52 1.60
N PRO A 188 9.41 0.91 0.63
CA PRO A 188 9.54 2.31 0.22
C PRO A 188 8.22 2.99 -0.19
N ASP A 189 7.27 2.23 -0.72
CA ASP A 189 5.94 2.67 -1.16
C ASP A 189 4.80 2.32 -0.16
N PHE A 190 5.13 2.14 1.13
CA PHE A 190 4.18 1.70 2.16
C PHE A 190 2.92 2.57 2.26
N LEU A 191 3.03 3.87 2.00
CA LEU A 191 1.91 4.81 2.01
C LEU A 191 0.89 4.48 0.93
N SER A 192 1.36 4.13 -0.27
CA SER A 192 0.51 3.76 -1.39
C SER A 192 -0.08 2.36 -1.25
N ARG A 193 0.59 1.46 -0.51
CA ARG A 193 0.14 0.07 -0.28
C ARG A 193 -0.79 -0.11 0.93
N THR A 194 -1.00 0.94 1.72
CA THR A 194 -1.73 0.84 2.98
C THR A 194 -3.01 1.67 2.90
N PRO A 195 -4.19 1.06 3.09
CA PRO A 195 -5.43 1.82 3.17
C PRO A 195 -5.34 2.90 4.27
N LEU A 196 -5.91 4.07 4.02
CA LEU A 196 -5.85 5.22 4.93
C LEU A 196 -6.22 4.85 6.39
N PRO A 197 -7.30 4.07 6.66
CA PRO A 197 -7.64 3.70 8.04
C PRO A 197 -6.59 2.84 8.74
N ARG A 198 -5.73 2.15 7.98
CA ARG A 198 -4.67 1.26 8.48
C ARG A 198 -3.33 1.96 8.65
N LEU A 199 -3.12 3.13 8.03
CA LEU A 199 -1.91 3.92 8.24
C LEU A 199 -1.72 4.29 9.72
N ALA A 200 -2.82 4.55 10.43
CA ALA A 200 -2.80 4.83 11.86
C ALA A 200 -2.45 3.61 12.74
N ASP A 201 -2.63 2.39 12.23
CA ASP A 201 -2.31 1.15 12.95
C ASP A 201 -0.81 0.79 12.84
N LEU A 202 -0.08 1.32 11.84
CA LEU A 202 1.32 0.96 11.59
C LEU A 202 2.25 1.13 12.81
N PRO A 203 2.22 2.26 13.55
CA PRO A 203 3.06 2.41 14.73
C PRO A 203 2.83 1.31 15.77
N ARG A 204 1.59 0.84 15.95
CA ARG A 204 1.27 -0.23 16.90
C ARG A 204 1.86 -1.57 16.47
N TYR A 205 1.79 -1.91 15.17
CA TYR A 205 2.41 -3.15 14.67
C TYR A 205 3.93 -3.12 14.80
N LEU A 206 4.54 -1.95 14.57
CA LEU A 206 5.98 -1.75 14.73
C LEU A 206 6.40 -1.81 16.22
N GLU A 207 5.64 -1.19 17.11
CA GLU A 207 5.89 -1.25 18.56
C GLU A 207 5.82 -2.71 19.07
N ALA A 208 4.89 -3.52 18.54
CA ALA A 208 4.79 -4.93 18.88
C ALA A 208 6.06 -5.73 18.55
N MET A 209 6.82 -5.33 17.54
CA MET A 209 8.13 -5.93 17.24
C MET A 209 9.14 -5.68 18.37
N ILE A 210 9.14 -4.47 18.95
CA ILE A 210 9.98 -4.13 20.11
C ILE A 210 9.54 -4.96 21.33
N VAL A 211 8.22 -5.01 21.60
CA VAL A 211 7.68 -5.80 22.71
C VAL A 211 8.06 -7.28 22.59
N ARG A 212 8.01 -7.83 21.37
CA ARG A 212 8.46 -9.19 21.10
C ARG A 212 9.95 -9.37 21.43
N LEU A 213 10.81 -8.49 20.93
CA LEU A 213 12.26 -8.54 21.18
C LEU A 213 12.60 -8.48 22.68
N ASP A 214 11.96 -7.58 23.42
CA ASP A 214 12.15 -7.41 24.86
C ASP A 214 11.66 -8.63 25.64
N GLY A 215 10.68 -9.36 25.10
CA GLY A 215 10.05 -10.52 25.72
C GLY A 215 10.76 -11.86 25.47
N LEU A 216 11.85 -11.91 24.69
CA LEU A 216 12.48 -13.18 24.27
C LEU A 216 13.20 -13.95 25.39
N GLN A 217 13.62 -13.28 26.45
CA GLN A 217 14.39 -13.92 27.52
C GLN A 217 13.60 -15.08 28.14
N GLY A 218 14.18 -16.29 28.08
CA GLY A 218 13.56 -17.52 28.58
C GLY A 218 12.37 -18.05 27.74
N LYS A 219 12.07 -17.44 26.58
CA LYS A 219 10.90 -17.78 25.74
C LYS A 219 11.22 -18.10 24.28
N VAL A 220 12.51 -18.22 23.92
CA VAL A 220 12.98 -18.42 22.54
C VAL A 220 12.29 -19.60 21.83
N ALA A 221 12.19 -20.76 22.48
CA ALA A 221 11.54 -21.93 21.88
C ALA A 221 10.05 -21.69 21.57
N ARG A 222 9.32 -21.08 22.51
CA ARG A 222 7.91 -20.72 22.34
C ARG A 222 7.70 -19.64 21.27
N ASP A 223 8.63 -18.69 21.17
CA ASP A 223 8.63 -17.68 20.09
C ASP A 223 8.82 -18.34 18.72
N ALA A 224 9.73 -19.31 18.60
CA ALA A 224 9.95 -20.07 17.37
C ALA A 224 8.71 -20.87 16.95
N GLU A 225 8.04 -21.55 17.88
CA GLU A 225 6.76 -22.25 17.61
C GLU A 225 5.69 -21.27 17.10
N SER A 226 5.54 -20.12 17.75
CA SER A 226 4.58 -19.08 17.37
C SER A 226 4.91 -18.49 15.99
N THR A 227 6.20 -18.34 15.69
CA THR A 227 6.70 -17.88 14.38
C THR A 227 6.35 -18.87 13.28
N ALA A 228 6.52 -20.17 13.51
CA ALA A 228 6.17 -21.21 12.54
C ALA A 228 4.67 -21.17 12.18
N VAL A 229 3.80 -20.96 13.19
CA VAL A 229 2.35 -20.80 12.97
C VAL A 229 2.06 -19.57 12.10
N VAL A 230 2.64 -18.42 12.42
CA VAL A 230 2.44 -17.19 11.65
C VAL A 230 2.96 -17.35 10.21
N GLN A 231 4.13 -17.96 10.03
CA GLN A 231 4.72 -18.16 8.71
C GLN A 231 3.84 -19.06 7.82
N GLY A 232 3.16 -20.05 8.40
CA GLY A 232 2.18 -20.85 7.67
C GLY A 232 1.05 -20.01 7.05
N PHE A 233 0.59 -18.97 7.75
CA PHE A 233 -0.41 -18.04 7.22
C PHE A 233 0.16 -17.06 6.18
N VAL A 234 1.40 -16.60 6.37
CA VAL A 234 2.10 -15.75 5.39
C VAL A 234 2.25 -16.48 4.06
N THR A 235 2.78 -17.71 4.07
CA THR A 235 2.94 -18.53 2.87
C THR A 235 1.60 -18.84 2.19
N ARG A 236 0.53 -19.08 2.99
CA ARG A 236 -0.81 -19.30 2.45
C ARG A 236 -1.37 -18.06 1.77
N LEU A 237 -1.18 -16.88 2.35
CA LEU A 237 -1.57 -15.61 1.74
C LEU A 237 -0.82 -15.37 0.41
N GLU A 238 0.50 -15.55 0.39
CA GLU A 238 1.32 -15.40 -0.82
C GLU A 238 0.81 -16.26 -1.97
N ARG A 239 0.50 -17.54 -1.69
CA ARG A 239 -0.10 -18.44 -2.68
C ARG A 239 -1.43 -17.89 -3.21
N LEU A 240 -2.33 -17.47 -2.33
CA LEU A 240 -3.65 -16.97 -2.73
C LEU A 240 -3.55 -15.70 -3.58
N MET A 241 -2.68 -14.77 -3.21
CA MET A 241 -2.47 -13.54 -3.98
C MET A 241 -1.90 -13.83 -5.37
N SER A 242 -1.18 -14.95 -5.55
CA SER A 242 -0.65 -15.34 -6.86
C SER A 242 -1.68 -16.01 -7.78
N THR A 243 -2.77 -16.57 -7.23
CA THR A 243 -3.68 -17.43 -7.99
C THR A 243 -5.15 -17.01 -8.00
N ALA A 244 -5.64 -16.33 -6.96
CA ALA A 244 -7.06 -16.44 -6.61
C ALA A 244 -7.70 -15.21 -5.97
N ILE A 245 -6.95 -14.39 -5.23
CA ILE A 245 -7.51 -13.21 -4.55
C ILE A 245 -6.85 -11.92 -5.05
N ASP A 246 -7.64 -10.85 -5.11
CA ASP A 246 -7.15 -9.53 -5.53
C ASP A 246 -6.51 -8.74 -4.38
N GLY A 247 -6.06 -7.53 -4.71
CA GLY A 247 -5.34 -6.66 -3.78
C GLY A 247 -6.14 -6.25 -2.54
N SER A 248 -7.48 -6.19 -2.58
CA SER A 248 -8.30 -5.74 -1.45
C SER A 248 -8.39 -6.83 -0.38
N ALA A 249 -8.80 -8.05 -0.77
CA ALA A 249 -8.87 -9.21 0.11
C ALA A 249 -7.47 -9.60 0.62
N GLY A 250 -6.46 -9.57 -0.24
CA GLY A 250 -5.08 -9.81 0.18
C GLY A 250 -4.58 -8.80 1.21
N THR A 251 -4.94 -7.52 1.04
CA THR A 251 -4.60 -6.46 2.00
C THR A 251 -5.29 -6.67 3.36
N GLU A 252 -6.56 -7.09 3.36
CA GLU A 252 -7.26 -7.40 4.61
C GLU A 252 -6.55 -8.51 5.38
N VAL A 253 -6.27 -9.63 4.72
CA VAL A 253 -5.58 -10.77 5.35
C VAL A 253 -4.19 -10.38 5.84
N ARG A 254 -3.44 -9.57 5.07
CA ARG A 254 -2.13 -9.05 5.49
C ARG A 254 -2.23 -8.37 6.87
N PHE A 255 -3.24 -7.52 7.08
CA PHE A 255 -3.42 -6.88 8.39
C PHE A 255 -3.98 -7.81 9.47
N LEU A 256 -4.77 -8.84 9.12
CA LEU A 256 -5.15 -9.88 10.08
C LEU A 256 -3.93 -10.69 10.58
N ILE A 257 -2.92 -10.90 9.72
CA ILE A 257 -1.65 -11.51 10.12
C ILE A 257 -0.92 -10.59 11.10
N GLU A 258 -0.90 -9.27 10.88
CA GLU A 258 -0.29 -8.33 11.84
C GLU A 258 -1.03 -8.30 13.18
N GLU A 259 -2.37 -8.42 13.19
CA GLU A 259 -3.12 -8.61 14.44
C GLU A 259 -2.76 -9.95 15.11
N LEU A 260 -2.59 -11.03 14.34
CA LEU A 260 -2.19 -12.33 14.90
C LEU A 260 -0.80 -12.24 15.53
N ARG A 261 0.14 -11.53 14.90
CA ARG A 261 1.48 -11.29 15.45
C ARG A 261 1.40 -10.57 16.80
N ILE A 262 0.54 -9.55 16.95
CA ILE A 262 0.28 -8.94 18.26
C ILE A 262 -0.30 -9.95 19.25
N ALA A 263 -1.29 -10.75 18.83
CA ALA A 263 -1.95 -11.72 19.70
C ALA A 263 -1.00 -12.81 20.24
N VAL A 264 0.02 -13.20 19.49
CA VAL A 264 0.96 -14.26 19.90
C VAL A 264 2.22 -13.72 20.57
N PHE A 265 2.73 -12.55 20.15
CA PHE A 265 4.00 -12.02 20.63
C PHE A 265 3.87 -10.86 21.63
N ALA A 266 2.77 -10.09 21.59
CA ALA A 266 2.62 -8.83 22.31
C ALA A 266 1.25 -8.67 22.99
N GLN A 267 0.75 -9.74 23.62
CA GLN A 267 -0.61 -9.85 24.18
C GLN A 267 -1.07 -8.65 25.02
N ARG A 268 -0.16 -8.05 25.79
CA ARG A 268 -0.45 -6.88 26.65
C ARG A 268 -0.94 -5.65 25.89
N MET A 269 -0.63 -5.54 24.60
CA MET A 269 -1.03 -4.39 23.77
C MET A 269 -2.50 -4.45 23.34
N GLY A 270 -3.12 -5.64 23.40
CA GLY A 270 -4.45 -5.86 22.85
C GLY A 270 -4.47 -5.83 21.31
N THR A 271 -5.50 -6.42 20.74
CA THR A 271 -5.72 -6.46 19.28
C THR A 271 -6.92 -5.59 18.92
N ARG A 272 -6.90 -5.03 17.71
CA ARG A 272 -8.04 -4.26 17.18
C ARG A 272 -9.26 -5.14 16.93
N LEU A 273 -8.99 -6.38 16.51
CA LEU A 273 -9.99 -7.40 16.22
C LEU A 273 -9.63 -8.66 16.98
N LYS A 274 -10.64 -9.37 17.50
CA LYS A 274 -10.39 -10.63 18.20
C LYS A 274 -9.90 -11.69 17.19
N ILE A 275 -8.60 -11.90 17.12
CA ILE A 275 -7.96 -12.84 16.19
C ILE A 275 -7.30 -14.02 16.93
N SER A 276 -7.20 -15.16 16.26
CA SER A 276 -6.45 -16.35 16.69
C SER A 276 -6.07 -17.18 15.45
N PRO A 277 -5.15 -18.16 15.57
CA PRO A 277 -4.83 -19.04 14.44
C PRO A 277 -6.08 -19.70 13.84
N LYS A 278 -7.00 -20.18 14.69
CA LYS A 278 -8.27 -20.78 14.24
C LYS A 278 -9.13 -19.79 13.45
N ARG A 279 -9.29 -18.56 13.92
CA ARG A 279 -10.10 -17.55 13.23
C ARG A 279 -9.49 -17.09 11.91
N LEU A 280 -8.18 -16.96 11.85
CA LEU A 280 -7.48 -16.62 10.61
C LEU A 280 -7.60 -17.78 9.60
N ASP A 281 -7.49 -19.02 10.07
CA ASP A 281 -7.72 -20.21 9.24
C ASP A 281 -9.14 -20.28 8.67
N GLU A 282 -10.16 -20.01 9.50
CA GLU A 282 -11.56 -19.94 9.06
C GLU A 282 -11.79 -18.82 8.04
N HIS A 283 -11.14 -17.66 8.21
CA HIS A 283 -11.24 -16.56 7.24
C HIS A 283 -10.57 -16.90 5.90
N LEU A 284 -9.34 -17.42 5.92
CA LEU A 284 -8.62 -17.85 4.73
C LEU A 284 -9.31 -19.01 4.00
N SER A 285 -9.89 -19.95 4.73
CA SER A 285 -10.62 -21.07 4.14
C SER A 285 -11.89 -20.61 3.42
N ARG A 286 -12.57 -19.58 3.93
CA ARG A 286 -13.70 -18.97 3.22
C ARG A 286 -13.25 -18.31 1.92
N LEU A 287 -12.16 -17.54 1.95
CA LEU A 287 -11.59 -16.94 0.74
C LEU A 287 -11.20 -18.00 -0.31
N GLU A 288 -10.68 -19.16 0.12
CA GLU A 288 -10.38 -20.28 -0.77
C GLU A 288 -11.63 -20.88 -1.42
N VAL A 289 -12.72 -21.05 -0.66
CA VAL A 289 -14.00 -21.52 -1.20
C VAL A 289 -14.60 -20.49 -2.16
N ASP A 290 -14.61 -19.22 -1.79
CA ASP A 290 -15.13 -18.13 -2.63
C ASP A 290 -14.34 -18.01 -3.95
N ALA A 291 -13.05 -18.35 -3.93
CA ALA A 291 -12.20 -18.42 -5.11
C ALA A 291 -12.23 -19.77 -5.87
N GLY A 292 -13.03 -20.74 -5.41
CA GLY A 292 -13.17 -22.05 -6.06
C GLY A 292 -11.94 -22.96 -5.94
N LEU A 293 -11.09 -22.75 -4.94
CA LEU A 293 -9.90 -23.57 -4.67
C LEU A 293 -10.18 -24.76 -3.74
N ARG A 294 -11.36 -24.81 -3.12
CA ARG A 294 -11.83 -25.85 -2.20
C ARG A 294 -13.32 -26.12 -2.39
#